data_AF-A0A7X6ZTT1-F1
#
_entry.id   AF-A0A7X6ZTT1-F1
#
_cell.length_a   1.000
_cell.length_b   1.000
_cell.length_c   1.000
_cell.angle_alpha   90.00
_cell.angle_beta   90.00
_cell.angle_gamma   90.00
#
_symmetry.space_group_name_H-M   'P 1'
#
loop_
_entity.id
_entity.type
_entity.pdbx_description
1 polymer ?
#
loop_
_entity_poly.entity_id
_entity_poly.type
_entity_poly.pdbx_seq_one_letter_code
_entity_poly.pdbx_strand_id
1 'polypeptide(L)'
;MRNKNKWFIYVKGLLTVVPFIIGYMGFIKLDGVSWSWAAYYAVRLYGLNTDLSEINGLIEFARWTAPLVTASAILLIFKNLLVAMENRIRAFREDSCSVYGEGEDVELILKNLCRSGIRGNLKKPVPSKNHILMIDDYEKIMEFFNRQRKLFAEENDRGDGFSKRRCMLHVRVKDISGMVVQNNHITAFSMEENCSMLYWNKFGAKQGEKIALIGDADLSDALLKQGFLVNIFSLNQNIAYYVWEPEGRFERLHLRTKEMLEMTGDFLYKYTADWKDELELLGTMDRVILCGDINSNMVNASILLDMVPNVNIHMYARQAESIKSFLNSDSIICFGLEEELLTREVIIKESLTQTAKQIHKHYCNKYQGLPSWEGLSTFQRQSNMAAASYFSVIRKLNEEGVGLETLTELEHIRWCRFYYMYNWQYGAVKDWNCRTHPSLIPFHEL
;
A
#
# COMPACT_ATOMS: atom_id res chain seq x y z
N MET A 1 23.14 -3.49 -3.83
CA MET A 1 23.01 -2.64 -5.05
C MET A 1 23.55 -1.20 -4.93
N ARG A 2 24.03 -0.73 -3.76
CA ARG A 2 24.47 0.67 -3.54
C ARG A 2 25.79 1.09 -4.22
N ASN A 3 26.64 0.13 -4.61
CA ASN A 3 27.96 0.39 -5.21
C ASN A 3 27.94 0.62 -6.74
N LYS A 4 26.95 0.06 -7.47
CA LYS A 4 26.88 0.22 -8.93
C LYS A 4 26.62 1.67 -9.35
N ASN A 5 25.82 2.42 -8.59
CA ASN A 5 25.53 3.83 -8.88
C ASN A 5 26.74 4.75 -8.65
N LYS A 6 27.57 4.50 -7.62
CA LYS A 6 28.77 5.32 -7.39
C LYS A 6 29.80 5.13 -8.50
N TRP A 7 30.07 3.89 -8.89
CA TRP A 7 30.99 3.58 -9.99
C TRP A 7 30.55 4.23 -11.30
N PHE A 8 29.26 4.19 -11.64
CA PHE A 8 28.72 4.82 -12.84
C PHE A 8 28.86 6.35 -12.83
N ILE A 9 28.75 6.99 -11.66
CA ILE A 9 28.95 8.43 -11.50
C ILE A 9 30.43 8.80 -11.68
N TYR A 10 31.36 8.04 -11.08
CA TYR A 10 32.80 8.26 -11.26
C TYR A 10 33.25 8.04 -12.70
N VAL A 11 32.78 6.97 -13.35
CA VAL A 11 33.08 6.70 -14.76
C VAL A 11 32.55 7.81 -15.67
N LYS A 12 31.34 8.31 -15.43
CA LYS A 12 30.79 9.47 -16.17
C LYS A 12 31.61 10.74 -15.95
N GLY A 13 31.97 11.04 -14.69
CA GLY A 13 32.82 12.18 -14.36
C GLY A 13 34.20 12.09 -15.03
N LEU A 14 34.80 10.89 -15.03
CA LEU A 14 36.08 10.64 -15.70
C LEU A 14 35.94 10.87 -17.22
N LEU A 15 34.94 10.28 -17.87
CA LEU A 15 34.70 10.41 -19.31
C LEU A 15 34.44 11.87 -19.72
N THR A 16 33.82 12.68 -18.86
CA THR A 16 33.63 14.12 -19.14
C THR A 16 34.93 14.93 -19.10
N VAL A 17 35.94 14.47 -18.37
CA VAL A 17 37.22 15.18 -18.14
C VAL A 17 38.35 14.64 -19.03
N VAL A 18 38.21 13.43 -19.59
CA VAL A 18 39.20 12.82 -20.49
C VAL A 18 39.55 13.70 -21.70
N PRO A 19 38.59 14.29 -22.45
CA PRO A 19 38.92 15.19 -23.55
C PRO A 19 39.70 16.43 -23.10
N PHE A 20 39.38 16.96 -21.92
CA PHE A 20 40.13 18.07 -21.30
C PHE A 20 41.57 17.67 -20.99
N ILE A 21 41.80 16.53 -20.35
CA ILE A 21 43.17 16.06 -20.00
C ILE A 21 43.98 15.79 -21.27
N ILE A 22 43.39 15.12 -22.26
CA ILE A 22 44.06 14.82 -23.53
C ILE A 22 44.37 16.09 -24.31
N GLY A 23 43.42 17.04 -24.39
CA GLY A 23 43.63 18.34 -25.01
C GLY A 23 44.72 19.14 -24.29
N TYR A 24 44.68 19.18 -22.96
CA TYR A 24 45.67 19.86 -22.12
C TYR A 24 47.10 19.32 -22.34
N MET A 25 47.26 17.99 -22.33
CA MET A 25 48.54 17.34 -22.65
C MET A 25 48.98 17.59 -24.10
N GLY A 26 48.02 17.72 -25.02
CA GLY A 26 48.26 18.08 -26.41
C GLY A 26 48.80 19.51 -26.55
N PHE A 27 48.20 20.48 -25.85
CA PHE A 27 48.60 21.89 -25.91
C PHE A 27 49.91 22.19 -25.17
N ILE A 28 50.21 21.52 -24.06
CA ILE A 28 51.49 21.68 -23.34
C ILE A 28 52.70 21.27 -24.18
N LYS A 29 52.50 20.38 -25.16
CA LYS A 29 53.56 19.90 -26.05
C LYS A 29 53.83 20.85 -27.23
N LEU A 30 53.07 21.93 -27.37
CA LEU A 30 53.31 22.96 -28.38
C LEU A 30 54.29 24.00 -27.83
N ASP A 31 55.24 24.42 -28.67
CA ASP A 31 56.24 25.41 -28.28
C ASP A 31 55.59 26.77 -27.99
N GLY A 32 55.95 27.36 -26.84
CA GLY A 32 55.46 28.68 -26.44
C GLY A 32 54.09 28.70 -25.72
N VAL A 33 53.44 27.54 -25.51
CA VAL A 33 52.17 27.47 -24.76
C VAL A 33 52.42 27.21 -23.28
N SER A 34 52.14 28.21 -22.42
CA SER A 34 52.18 28.01 -20.97
C SER A 34 51.05 27.09 -20.47
N TRP A 35 51.20 26.51 -19.27
CA TRP A 35 50.21 25.62 -18.66
C TRP A 35 48.81 26.25 -18.54
N SER A 36 48.71 27.55 -18.24
CA SER A 36 47.42 28.26 -18.11
C SER A 36 46.71 28.41 -19.46
N TRP A 37 47.48 28.73 -20.51
CA TRP A 37 46.99 28.79 -21.88
C TRP A 37 46.58 27.42 -22.41
N ALA A 38 47.32 26.35 -22.09
CA ALA A 38 46.94 24.98 -22.45
C ALA A 38 45.60 24.56 -21.83
N ALA A 39 45.36 24.92 -20.56
CA ALA A 39 44.08 24.68 -19.90
C ALA A 39 42.94 25.48 -20.55
N TYR A 40 43.17 26.76 -20.86
CA TYR A 40 42.20 27.60 -21.56
C TYR A 40 41.81 27.03 -22.94
N TYR A 41 42.80 26.62 -23.75
CA TYR A 41 42.55 26.02 -25.06
C TYR A 41 41.81 24.68 -24.96
N ALA A 42 42.12 23.85 -23.96
CA ALA A 42 41.40 22.60 -23.73
C ALA A 42 39.92 22.83 -23.38
N VAL A 43 39.58 23.90 -22.63
CA VAL A 43 38.17 24.28 -22.39
C VAL A 43 37.48 24.76 -23.66
N ARG A 44 38.16 25.54 -24.52
CA ARG A 44 37.58 26.04 -25.78
C ARG A 44 37.08 24.92 -26.71
N LEU A 45 37.72 23.75 -26.67
CA LEU A 45 37.30 22.59 -27.47
C LEU A 45 35.87 22.12 -27.15
N TYR A 46 35.38 22.29 -25.90
CA TYR A 46 34.01 21.93 -25.53
C TYR A 46 32.95 22.83 -26.18
N GLY A 47 33.34 24.04 -26.58
CA GLY A 47 32.48 25.03 -27.24
C GLY A 47 32.65 25.09 -28.75
N LEU A 48 33.28 24.07 -29.38
CA LEU A 48 33.58 24.04 -30.83
C LEU A 48 34.43 25.21 -31.35
N ASN A 49 35.13 25.91 -30.45
CA ASN A 49 36.02 27.01 -30.83
C ASN A 49 37.41 26.46 -31.20
N THR A 50 37.61 26.16 -32.47
CA THR A 50 38.79 25.44 -32.98
C THR A 50 39.71 26.27 -33.87
N ASP A 51 39.87 27.56 -33.57
CA ASP A 51 40.80 28.45 -34.28
C ASP A 51 42.24 28.15 -33.82
N LEU A 52 42.76 26.99 -34.21
CA LEU A 52 44.07 26.49 -33.79
C LEU A 52 44.91 26.20 -35.03
N SER A 53 46.06 26.87 -35.12
CA SER A 53 46.99 26.78 -36.27
C SER A 53 47.91 25.56 -36.21
N GLU A 54 48.16 25.01 -35.02
CA GLU A 54 49.03 23.85 -34.82
C GLU A 54 48.27 22.70 -34.15
N ILE A 55 48.31 21.54 -34.79
CA ILE A 55 47.47 20.41 -34.43
C ILE A 55 48.33 19.14 -34.33
N ASN A 56 48.29 18.49 -33.17
CA ASN A 56 48.82 17.15 -32.97
C ASN A 56 47.69 16.13 -32.74
N GLY A 57 48.01 14.84 -32.79
CA GLY A 57 47.00 13.77 -32.68
C GLY A 57 46.19 13.79 -31.36
N LEU A 58 46.75 14.31 -30.27
CA LEU A 58 46.03 14.45 -28.99
C LEU A 58 45.01 15.59 -29.08
N ILE A 59 45.37 16.71 -29.71
CA ILE A 59 44.47 17.85 -29.95
C ILE A 59 43.34 17.43 -30.89
N GLU A 60 43.61 16.70 -31.98
CA GLU A 60 42.54 16.18 -32.86
C GLU A 60 41.58 15.27 -32.10
N PHE A 61 42.09 14.34 -31.30
CA PHE A 61 41.24 13.46 -30.51
C PHE A 61 40.33 14.26 -29.55
N ALA A 62 40.90 15.22 -28.82
CA ALA A 62 40.15 16.09 -27.91
C ALA A 62 39.14 16.99 -28.66
N ARG A 63 39.50 17.47 -29.85
CA ARG A 63 38.68 18.33 -30.70
C ARG A 63 37.37 17.66 -31.12
N TRP A 64 37.39 16.36 -31.37
CA TRP A 64 36.16 15.63 -31.71
C TRP A 64 35.41 15.12 -30.48
N THR A 65 36.13 14.73 -29.43
CA THR A 65 35.49 14.13 -28.23
C THR A 65 34.88 15.17 -27.28
N ALA A 66 35.46 16.35 -27.13
CA ALA A 66 34.94 17.39 -26.23
C ALA A 66 33.54 17.91 -26.65
N PRO A 67 33.28 18.25 -27.94
CA PRO A 67 31.93 18.61 -28.38
C PRO A 67 30.91 17.49 -28.23
N LEU A 68 31.30 16.22 -28.43
CA LEU A 68 30.41 15.06 -28.24
C LEU A 68 29.97 14.93 -26.78
N VAL A 69 30.87 15.19 -25.84
CA VAL A 69 30.55 15.24 -24.40
C VAL A 69 29.57 16.38 -24.11
N THR A 70 29.81 17.58 -24.64
CA THR A 70 28.91 18.73 -24.48
C THR A 70 27.51 18.44 -25.05
N ALA A 71 27.44 17.90 -26.27
CA ALA A 71 26.19 17.54 -26.92
C ALA A 71 25.41 16.47 -26.13
N SER A 72 26.11 15.46 -25.60
CA SER A 72 25.51 14.42 -24.76
C SER A 72 24.94 15.00 -23.46
N ALA A 73 25.63 15.95 -22.83
CA ALA A 73 25.14 16.64 -21.64
C ALA A 73 23.89 17.48 -21.96
N ILE A 74 23.88 18.22 -23.08
CA ILE A 74 22.72 18.98 -23.54
C ILE A 74 21.53 18.06 -23.82
N LEU A 75 21.74 16.94 -24.52
CA LEU A 75 20.69 15.94 -24.79
C LEU A 75 20.11 15.36 -23.50
N LEU A 76 20.95 15.11 -22.48
CA LEU A 76 20.48 14.64 -21.18
C LEU A 76 19.63 15.69 -20.46
N ILE A 77 20.07 16.96 -20.47
CA ILE A 77 19.29 18.08 -19.93
C ILE A 77 17.94 18.18 -20.65
N PHE A 78 17.95 18.12 -21.99
CA PHE A 78 16.73 18.18 -22.79
C PHE A 78 15.80 17.01 -22.52
N LYS A 79 16.32 15.77 -22.43
CA LYS A 79 15.56 14.59 -22.03
C LYS A 79 14.91 14.78 -20.66
N ASN A 80 15.67 15.29 -19.67
CA ASN A 80 15.14 15.56 -18.34
C ASN A 80 14.04 16.64 -18.35
N LEU A 81 14.18 17.67 -19.19
CA LEU A 81 13.15 18.69 -19.39
C LEU A 81 11.89 18.12 -20.02
N LEU A 82 12.02 17.30 -21.07
CA LEU A 82 10.89 16.63 -21.70
C LEU A 82 10.15 15.71 -20.73
N VAL A 83 10.87 14.91 -19.95
CA VAL A 83 10.27 14.04 -18.93
C VAL A 83 9.56 14.87 -17.84
N ALA A 84 10.17 15.97 -17.39
CA ALA A 84 9.54 16.86 -16.42
C ALA A 84 8.26 17.51 -16.98
N MET A 85 8.28 17.91 -18.25
CA MET A 85 7.11 18.46 -18.93
C MET A 85 6.01 17.40 -19.09
N GLU A 86 6.36 16.20 -19.53
CA GLU A 86 5.44 15.08 -19.67
C GLU A 86 4.79 14.73 -18.33
N ASN A 87 5.57 14.62 -17.25
CA ASN A 87 5.06 14.38 -15.91
C ASN A 87 4.11 15.50 -15.46
N ARG A 88 4.40 16.75 -15.80
CA ARG A 88 3.54 17.89 -15.49
C ARG A 88 2.23 17.84 -16.27
N ILE A 89 2.25 17.44 -17.54
CA ILE A 89 1.05 17.22 -18.35
C ILE A 89 0.22 16.07 -17.77
N ARG A 90 0.85 14.93 -17.46
CA ARG A 90 0.19 13.77 -16.83
C ARG A 90 -0.45 14.13 -15.49
N ALA A 91 0.15 15.02 -14.70
CA ALA A 91 -0.39 15.47 -13.43
C ALA A 91 -1.75 16.19 -13.56
N PHE A 92 -2.07 16.77 -14.72
CA PHE A 92 -3.38 17.39 -14.96
C PHE A 92 -4.48 16.38 -15.28
N ARG A 93 -4.18 15.10 -15.49
CA ARG A 93 -5.22 14.07 -15.66
C ARG A 93 -6.01 13.86 -14.37
N GLU A 94 -7.30 13.53 -14.50
CA GLU A 94 -8.17 13.22 -13.34
C GLU A 94 -7.73 11.97 -12.59
N ASP A 95 -7.13 11.02 -13.30
CA ASP A 95 -6.61 9.79 -12.73
C ASP A 95 -5.13 9.90 -12.31
N SER A 96 -4.54 11.09 -12.33
CA SER A 96 -3.11 11.27 -12.03
C SER A 96 -2.73 10.77 -10.64
N CYS A 97 -1.61 10.03 -10.59
CA CYS A 97 -1.11 9.40 -9.37
C CYS A 97 0.42 9.48 -9.32
N SER A 98 0.95 10.23 -8.35
CA SER A 98 2.39 10.28 -8.06
C SER A 98 2.76 9.23 -7.03
N VAL A 99 3.73 8.36 -7.32
CA VAL A 99 4.17 7.29 -6.41
C VAL A 99 5.58 7.57 -5.91
N TYR A 100 5.76 7.56 -4.59
CA TYR A 100 7.00 7.87 -3.89
C TYR A 100 7.50 6.65 -3.15
N GLY A 101 8.80 6.38 -3.23
CA GLY A 101 9.43 5.23 -2.60
C GLY A 101 10.50 4.63 -3.51
N GLU A 102 11.10 3.55 -3.04
CA GLU A 102 12.07 2.74 -3.76
C GLU A 102 11.72 1.26 -3.63
N GLY A 103 12.23 0.42 -4.52
CA GLY A 103 12.00 -1.03 -4.49
C GLY A 103 11.02 -1.51 -5.56
N GLU A 104 10.83 -2.82 -5.59
CA GLU A 104 10.05 -3.53 -6.61
C GLU A 104 8.57 -3.17 -6.60
N ASP A 105 7.96 -3.05 -5.41
CA ASP A 105 6.57 -2.65 -5.25
C ASP A 105 6.25 -1.33 -5.97
N VAL A 106 7.17 -0.36 -5.88
CA VAL A 106 7.02 0.97 -6.48
C VAL A 106 7.12 0.89 -8.00
N GLU A 107 7.98 0.02 -8.55
CA GLU A 107 8.04 -0.21 -9.99
C GLU A 107 6.76 -0.89 -10.48
N LEU A 108 6.27 -1.90 -9.76
CA LEU A 108 5.09 -2.66 -10.17
C LEU A 108 3.83 -1.80 -10.16
N ILE A 109 3.61 -1.01 -9.11
CA ILE A 109 2.46 -0.10 -9.07
C ILE A 109 2.54 0.98 -10.16
N LEU A 110 3.74 1.53 -10.44
CA LEU A 110 3.92 2.49 -11.54
C LEU A 110 3.60 1.86 -12.90
N LYS A 111 4.00 0.60 -13.10
CA LYS A 111 3.63 -0.19 -14.28
C LYS A 111 2.12 -0.38 -14.36
N ASN A 112 1.46 -0.75 -13.26
CA ASN A 112 0.00 -0.98 -13.20
C ASN A 112 -0.81 0.32 -13.38
N LEU A 113 -0.27 1.47 -12.99
CA LEU A 113 -0.88 2.79 -13.22
C LEU A 113 -0.73 3.30 -14.66
N CYS A 114 0.12 2.68 -15.48
CA CYS A 114 0.32 3.03 -16.90
C CYS A 114 0.52 4.54 -17.12
N ARG A 115 -0.38 5.18 -17.90
CA ARG A 115 -0.29 6.61 -18.28
C ARG A 115 -0.58 7.57 -17.12
N SER A 116 -1.19 7.06 -16.06
CA SER A 116 -1.65 7.83 -14.91
C SER A 116 -0.61 7.84 -13.79
N GLY A 117 0.35 6.90 -13.84
CA GLY A 117 1.47 6.79 -12.91
C GLY A 117 2.58 7.79 -13.21
N ILE A 118 3.04 8.47 -12.16
CA ILE A 118 4.15 9.41 -12.21
C ILE A 118 5.11 9.04 -11.09
N ARG A 119 6.40 8.87 -11.42
CA ARG A 119 7.43 8.67 -10.39
C ARG A 119 7.60 9.95 -9.59
N GLY A 120 7.23 9.90 -8.32
CA GLY A 120 7.25 11.01 -7.39
C GLY A 120 8.68 11.40 -7.00
N ASN A 121 8.91 12.70 -6.86
CA ASN A 121 10.14 13.25 -6.31
C ASN A 121 9.81 14.04 -5.04
N LEU A 122 10.30 13.59 -3.88
CA LEU A 122 10.00 14.22 -2.58
C LEU A 122 10.40 15.70 -2.54
N LYS A 123 11.49 16.08 -3.22
CA LYS A 123 12.00 17.47 -3.25
C LYS A 123 11.22 18.35 -4.23
N LYS A 124 10.75 17.77 -5.34
CA LYS A 124 10.05 18.48 -6.41
C LYS A 124 8.78 17.72 -6.82
N PRO A 125 7.74 17.68 -5.96
CA PRO A 125 6.48 17.01 -6.28
C PRO A 125 5.74 17.74 -7.39
N VAL A 126 4.98 16.99 -8.19
CA VAL A 126 4.04 17.52 -9.17
C VAL A 126 2.61 17.49 -8.60
N PRO A 127 1.69 18.38 -9.01
CA PRO A 127 0.36 18.49 -8.42
C PRO A 127 -0.60 17.42 -8.97
N SER A 128 -0.36 16.14 -8.65
CA SER A 128 -1.24 15.03 -9.01
C SER A 128 -2.49 15.00 -8.12
N LYS A 129 -3.60 14.42 -8.61
CA LYS A 129 -4.81 14.21 -7.79
C LYS A 129 -4.51 13.27 -6.62
N ASN A 130 -3.75 12.21 -6.85
CA ASN A 130 -3.37 11.24 -5.82
C ASN A 130 -1.84 11.18 -5.67
N HIS A 131 -1.40 10.99 -4.43
CA HIS A 131 0.00 10.81 -4.06
C HIS A 131 0.13 9.56 -3.18
N ILE A 132 0.80 8.51 -3.66
CA ILE A 132 1.01 7.26 -2.93
C ILE A 132 2.43 7.23 -2.36
N LEU A 133 2.57 7.18 -1.03
CA LEU A 133 3.84 7.13 -0.32
C LEU A 133 4.08 5.71 0.19
N MET A 134 5.00 5.01 -0.46
CA MET A 134 5.49 3.68 -0.10
C MET A 134 6.91 3.83 0.48
N ILE A 135 7.00 4.52 1.62
CA ILE A 135 8.26 4.86 2.28
C ILE A 135 8.15 4.40 3.73
N ASP A 136 9.07 3.55 4.19
CA ASP A 136 9.04 3.01 5.56
C ASP A 136 9.81 3.91 6.55
N ASP A 137 10.05 5.15 6.17
CA ASP A 137 10.75 6.18 6.94
C ASP A 137 9.77 7.30 7.27
N TYR A 138 9.19 7.22 8.47
CA TYR A 138 8.18 8.16 8.93
C TYR A 138 8.72 9.59 9.06
N GLU A 139 10.02 9.78 9.35
CA GLU A 139 10.61 11.13 9.39
C GLU A 139 10.56 11.78 8.02
N LYS A 140 10.92 11.04 6.95
CA LYS A 140 10.80 11.54 5.58
C LYS A 140 9.37 11.82 5.17
N ILE A 141 8.42 11.00 5.59
CA ILE A 141 6.99 11.23 5.34
C ILE A 141 6.54 12.54 6.00
N MET A 142 6.91 12.75 7.27
CA MET A 142 6.57 13.96 8.03
C MET A 142 7.24 15.20 7.45
N GLU A 143 8.52 15.13 7.05
CA GLU A 143 9.23 16.22 6.38
C GLU A 143 8.53 16.60 5.07
N PHE A 144 8.14 15.60 4.28
CA PHE A 144 7.40 15.81 3.03
C PHE A 144 6.05 16.49 3.29
N PHE A 145 5.28 15.98 4.24
CA PHE A 145 3.97 16.53 4.59
C PHE A 145 4.07 17.99 5.06
N ASN A 146 5.01 18.28 5.97
CA ASN A 146 5.22 19.62 6.50
C ASN A 146 5.65 20.61 5.41
N ARG A 147 6.59 20.20 4.53
CA ARG A 147 7.04 21.04 3.41
C ARG A 147 5.94 21.30 2.38
N GLN A 148 5.10 20.31 2.13
CA GLN A 148 4.11 20.34 1.06
C GLN A 148 2.69 20.60 1.56
N ARG A 149 2.54 21.09 2.79
CA ARG A 149 1.22 21.38 3.39
C ARG A 149 0.32 22.22 2.48
N LYS A 150 0.87 23.16 1.70
CA LYS A 150 0.11 23.98 0.73
C LYS A 150 -0.48 23.20 -0.46
N LEU A 151 0.07 22.04 -0.82
CA LEU A 151 -0.50 21.15 -1.84
C LEU A 151 -1.75 20.43 -1.31
N PHE A 152 -1.83 20.22 0.00
CA PHE A 152 -2.87 19.42 0.66
C PHE A 152 -3.81 20.24 1.57
N ALA A 153 -3.51 21.52 1.77
CA ALA A 153 -4.31 22.41 2.59
C ALA A 153 -5.61 22.79 1.89
N GLU A 154 -6.71 22.78 2.65
CA GLU A 154 -7.95 23.45 2.31
C GLU A 154 -7.65 24.95 2.25
N GLU A 155 -7.47 25.49 1.04
CA GLU A 155 -7.77 26.91 0.85
C GLU A 155 -9.26 26.99 0.60
N ASN A 156 -9.96 27.61 1.55
CA ASN A 156 -11.30 28.15 1.39
C ASN A 156 -11.47 28.70 -0.02
N ASP A 157 -12.60 28.34 -0.64
CA ASP A 157 -13.23 29.00 -1.77
C ASP A 157 -12.61 30.37 -2.05
N ARG A 158 -11.58 30.40 -2.90
CA ARG A 158 -11.28 31.62 -3.62
C ARG A 158 -12.51 31.78 -4.51
N GLY A 159 -13.28 32.83 -4.29
CA GLY A 159 -14.48 33.14 -5.07
C GLY A 159 -14.21 33.45 -6.54
N ASP A 160 -13.19 32.83 -7.14
CA ASP A 160 -12.74 32.95 -8.53
C ASP A 160 -13.30 31.81 -9.42
N GLY A 161 -14.17 30.95 -8.89
CA GLY A 161 -14.87 29.92 -9.68
C GLY A 161 -13.97 28.78 -10.17
N PHE A 162 -12.68 28.77 -9.82
CA PHE A 162 -11.76 27.67 -10.08
C PHE A 162 -11.57 26.85 -8.80
N SER A 163 -12.45 25.85 -8.60
CA SER A 163 -12.30 24.86 -7.53
C SER A 163 -10.91 24.23 -7.60
N LYS A 164 -10.05 24.57 -6.64
CA LYS A 164 -8.70 24.02 -6.53
C LYS A 164 -8.81 22.51 -6.32
N ARG A 165 -8.23 21.73 -7.25
CA ARG A 165 -8.34 20.26 -7.27
C ARG A 165 -7.88 19.67 -5.93
N ARG A 166 -8.74 18.89 -5.27
CA ARG A 166 -8.42 18.25 -3.98
C ARG A 166 -7.36 17.16 -4.20
N CYS A 167 -6.15 17.39 -3.71
CA CYS A 167 -5.08 16.39 -3.71
C CYS A 167 -5.24 15.45 -2.51
N MET A 168 -5.11 14.14 -2.75
CA MET A 168 -5.19 13.09 -1.74
C MET A 168 -3.84 12.43 -1.55
N LEU A 169 -3.45 12.24 -0.29
CA LEU A 169 -2.25 11.53 0.11
C LEU A 169 -2.62 10.13 0.62
N HIS A 170 -2.01 9.10 0.07
CA HIS A 170 -2.19 7.71 0.47
C HIS A 170 -0.86 7.22 1.05
N VAL A 171 -0.82 6.93 2.33
CA VAL A 171 0.41 6.63 3.07
C VAL A 171 0.42 5.16 3.46
N ARG A 172 1.46 4.43 3.07
CA ARG A 172 1.69 3.08 3.56
C ARG A 172 2.07 3.16 5.04
N VAL A 173 1.35 2.43 5.88
CA VAL A 173 1.66 2.28 7.31
C VAL A 173 1.99 0.82 7.61
N LYS A 174 2.94 0.61 8.52
CA LYS A 174 3.35 -0.73 8.97
C LYS A 174 3.22 -0.86 10.49
N ASP A 175 3.93 -0.02 11.21
CA ASP A 175 4.05 -0.12 12.68
C ASP A 175 3.17 0.88 13.44
N ILE A 176 2.43 1.73 12.71
CA ILE A 176 1.54 2.74 13.29
C ILE A 176 0.11 2.50 12.85
N SER A 177 -0.84 2.81 13.73
CA SER A 177 -2.26 2.66 13.40
C SER A 177 -2.69 3.64 12.31
N GLY A 178 -3.27 3.11 11.24
CA GLY A 178 -3.91 3.92 10.21
C GLY A 178 -5.02 4.84 10.74
N MET A 179 -5.64 4.52 11.89
CA MET A 179 -6.64 5.39 12.53
C MET A 179 -6.05 6.75 12.95
N VAL A 180 -4.76 6.78 13.31
CA VAL A 180 -4.09 7.99 13.81
C VAL A 180 -3.60 8.88 12.67
N VAL A 181 -3.21 8.26 11.54
CA VAL A 181 -2.65 8.97 10.38
C VAL A 181 -3.74 9.63 9.53
N GLN A 182 -4.92 9.02 9.48
CA GLN A 182 -5.98 9.40 8.55
C GLN A 182 -6.68 10.70 8.91
N ASN A 183 -6.97 11.50 7.88
CA ASN A 183 -7.78 12.71 7.95
C ASN A 183 -8.47 12.97 6.59
N ASN A 184 -9.00 14.19 6.38
CA ASN A 184 -9.74 14.53 5.15
C ASN A 184 -8.90 14.48 3.86
N HIS A 185 -7.57 14.54 3.97
CA HIS A 185 -6.63 14.55 2.83
C HIS A 185 -5.61 13.43 2.87
N ILE A 186 -5.52 12.70 4.00
CA ILE A 186 -4.61 11.58 4.17
C ILE A 186 -5.41 10.32 4.41
N THR A 187 -5.22 9.34 3.55
CA THR A 187 -5.66 7.96 3.72
C THR A 187 -4.45 7.12 4.09
N ALA A 188 -4.58 6.23 5.07
CA ALA A 188 -3.54 5.26 5.39
C ALA A 188 -3.94 3.91 4.78
N PHE A 189 -2.96 3.14 4.34
CA PHE A 189 -3.18 1.77 3.90
C PHE A 189 -2.06 0.86 4.41
N SER A 190 -2.40 -0.38 4.72
CA SER A 190 -1.47 -1.47 4.99
C SER A 190 -1.59 -2.52 3.89
N MET A 191 -0.49 -3.20 3.58
CA MET A 191 -0.51 -4.27 2.59
C MET A 191 -1.26 -5.50 3.13
N GLU A 192 -1.16 -5.74 4.43
CA GLU A 192 -1.80 -6.81 5.18
C GLU A 192 -3.32 -6.62 5.22
N GLU A 193 -3.79 -5.41 5.54
CA GLU A 193 -5.21 -5.07 5.49
C GLU A 193 -5.77 -5.25 4.07
N ASN A 194 -5.06 -4.75 3.06
CA ASN A 194 -5.46 -4.91 1.66
C ASN A 194 -5.50 -6.38 1.24
N CYS A 195 -4.51 -7.16 1.66
CA CYS A 195 -4.44 -8.60 1.41
C CYS A 195 -5.63 -9.33 2.05
N SER A 196 -5.94 -9.05 3.31
CA SER A 196 -7.08 -9.66 4.01
C SER A 196 -8.42 -9.34 3.35
N MET A 197 -8.60 -8.12 2.85
CA MET A 197 -9.81 -7.71 2.14
C MET A 197 -9.97 -8.50 0.84
N LEU A 198 -8.92 -8.58 0.03
CA LEU A 198 -8.94 -9.37 -1.20
C LEU A 198 -9.17 -10.85 -0.92
N TYR A 199 -8.51 -11.38 0.12
CA TYR A 199 -8.62 -12.78 0.52
C TYR A 199 -10.06 -13.14 0.86
N TRP A 200 -10.70 -12.44 1.79
CA TRP A 200 -12.07 -12.78 2.21
C TRP A 200 -13.13 -12.47 1.16
N ASN A 201 -12.90 -11.51 0.27
CA ASN A 201 -13.76 -11.30 -0.89
C ASN A 201 -13.74 -12.48 -1.86
N LYS A 202 -12.59 -13.13 -2.02
CA LYS A 202 -12.40 -14.27 -2.94
C LYS A 202 -12.72 -15.60 -2.28
N PHE A 203 -12.41 -15.73 -1.00
CA PHE A 203 -12.48 -16.97 -0.21
C PHE A 203 -13.24 -16.75 1.10
N GLY A 204 -14.47 -16.23 1.01
CA GLY A 204 -15.35 -16.06 2.18
C GLY A 204 -15.49 -17.35 2.98
N ALA A 205 -15.66 -17.23 4.30
CA ALA A 205 -15.88 -18.39 5.15
C ALA A 205 -17.27 -19.01 4.93
N LYS A 206 -17.47 -20.22 5.45
CA LYS A 206 -18.76 -20.92 5.47
C LYS A 206 -19.25 -21.10 6.91
N GLN A 207 -20.55 -21.30 7.07
CA GLN A 207 -21.12 -21.66 8.37
C GLN A 207 -20.47 -22.95 8.91
N GLY A 208 -19.97 -22.90 10.14
CA GLY A 208 -19.33 -24.04 10.82
C GLY A 208 -17.91 -24.34 10.38
N GLU A 209 -17.31 -23.53 9.52
CA GLU A 209 -15.96 -23.77 9.01
C GLU A 209 -14.90 -23.65 10.12
N LYS A 210 -13.97 -24.61 10.16
CA LYS A 210 -12.77 -24.58 11.01
C LYS A 210 -11.58 -24.08 10.20
N ILE A 211 -11.06 -22.92 10.60
CA ILE A 211 -10.02 -22.19 9.89
C ILE A 211 -8.80 -22.07 10.79
N ALA A 212 -7.69 -22.72 10.41
CA ALA A 212 -6.40 -22.53 11.04
C ALA A 212 -5.65 -21.35 10.42
N LEU A 213 -4.99 -20.53 11.25
CA LEU A 213 -4.06 -19.48 10.84
C LEU A 213 -2.70 -19.77 11.49
N ILE A 214 -1.67 -19.87 10.66
CA ILE A 214 -0.28 -20.17 11.08
C ILE A 214 0.65 -19.15 10.41
N GLY A 215 1.47 -18.44 11.19
CA GLY A 215 2.49 -17.54 10.64
C GLY A 215 2.59 -16.19 11.36
N ASP A 216 2.98 -15.16 10.61
CA ASP A 216 3.30 -13.84 11.16
C ASP A 216 2.07 -13.12 11.74
N ALA A 217 2.29 -12.40 12.84
CA ALA A 217 1.24 -11.73 13.57
C ALA A 217 0.52 -10.63 12.76
N ASP A 218 1.22 -9.85 11.92
CA ASP A 218 0.59 -8.70 11.23
C ASP A 218 -0.48 -9.12 10.21
N LEU A 219 -0.16 -10.10 9.35
CA LEU A 219 -1.12 -10.59 8.34
C LEU A 219 -2.20 -11.46 8.98
N SER A 220 -1.86 -12.27 9.99
CA SER A 220 -2.83 -13.02 10.79
C SER A 220 -3.85 -12.09 11.45
N ASP A 221 -3.39 -11.02 12.11
CA ASP A 221 -4.24 -10.01 12.74
C ASP A 221 -5.15 -9.32 11.73
N ALA A 222 -4.63 -8.97 10.54
CA ALA A 222 -5.41 -8.35 9.47
C ALA A 222 -6.50 -9.31 8.95
N LEU A 223 -6.15 -10.58 8.74
CA LEU A 223 -7.09 -11.63 8.33
C LEU A 223 -8.20 -11.82 9.37
N LEU A 224 -7.88 -11.88 10.66
CA LEU A 224 -8.88 -11.99 11.72
C LEU A 224 -9.78 -10.76 11.79
N LYS A 225 -9.19 -9.55 11.79
CA LYS A 225 -9.93 -8.27 11.80
C LYS A 225 -10.95 -8.21 10.69
N GLN A 226 -10.51 -8.46 9.46
CA GLN A 226 -11.37 -8.41 8.30
C GLN A 226 -12.40 -9.55 8.34
N GLY A 227 -11.96 -10.76 8.68
CA GLY A 227 -12.81 -11.94 8.77
C GLY A 227 -13.99 -11.74 9.71
N PHE A 228 -13.75 -11.23 10.93
CA PHE A 228 -14.82 -10.96 11.89
C PHE A 228 -15.83 -9.91 11.41
N LEU A 229 -15.45 -9.03 10.48
CA LEU A 229 -16.32 -7.99 9.93
C LEU A 229 -17.03 -8.39 8.63
N VAL A 230 -16.57 -9.43 7.90
CA VAL A 230 -17.21 -9.83 6.63
C VAL A 230 -17.73 -11.25 6.60
N ASN A 231 -17.23 -12.14 7.46
CA ASN A 231 -17.74 -13.50 7.59
C ASN A 231 -18.91 -13.54 8.56
N ILE A 232 -19.99 -12.84 8.23
CA ILE A 232 -21.24 -12.79 9.00
C ILE A 232 -22.37 -13.14 8.03
N PHE A 233 -22.91 -14.35 8.12
CA PHE A 233 -23.85 -14.89 7.14
C PHE A 233 -25.17 -15.36 7.74
N SER A 234 -25.17 -15.67 9.03
CA SER A 234 -26.31 -16.21 9.76
C SER A 234 -26.21 -15.81 11.23
N LEU A 235 -27.36 -15.70 11.91
CA LEU A 235 -27.44 -15.42 13.35
C LEU A 235 -26.88 -16.57 14.19
N ASN A 236 -26.93 -17.79 13.65
CA ASN A 236 -26.47 -19.02 14.30
C ASN A 236 -25.25 -19.61 13.60
N GLN A 237 -24.38 -18.76 13.05
CA GLN A 237 -23.10 -19.23 12.54
C GLN A 237 -22.19 -19.69 13.69
N ASN A 238 -21.11 -20.38 13.38
CA ASN A 238 -20.23 -20.98 14.38
C ASN A 238 -18.86 -21.24 13.76
N ILE A 239 -18.29 -20.21 13.16
CA ILE A 239 -16.98 -20.31 12.52
C ILE A 239 -15.93 -20.41 13.64
N ALA A 240 -15.01 -21.38 13.53
CA ALA A 240 -13.98 -21.60 14.53
C ALA A 240 -12.61 -21.23 13.94
N TYR A 241 -12.00 -20.19 14.50
CA TYR A 241 -10.66 -19.73 14.14
C TYR A 241 -9.63 -20.32 15.10
N TYR A 242 -8.64 -21.05 14.59
CA TYR A 242 -7.54 -21.64 15.34
C TYR A 242 -6.25 -20.92 14.97
N VAL A 243 -5.68 -20.15 15.89
CA VAL A 243 -4.58 -19.22 15.59
C VAL A 243 -3.33 -19.64 16.35
N TRP A 244 -2.30 -20.03 15.60
CA TRP A 244 -0.96 -20.27 16.13
C TRP A 244 -0.14 -19.00 16.02
N GLU A 245 -0.11 -18.24 17.10
CA GLU A 245 0.56 -16.95 17.21
C GLU A 245 1.27 -16.86 18.57
N PRO A 246 2.59 -17.11 18.62
CA PRO A 246 3.33 -17.22 19.89
C PRO A 246 3.21 -16.01 20.81
N GLU A 247 3.05 -14.81 20.24
CA GLU A 247 3.00 -13.55 21.00
C GLU A 247 1.60 -13.24 21.56
N GLY A 248 0.55 -13.86 21.01
CA GLY A 248 -0.85 -13.64 21.38
C GLY A 248 -1.28 -12.16 21.30
N ARG A 249 -0.75 -11.41 20.33
CA ARG A 249 -0.91 -9.97 20.16
C ARG A 249 -2.36 -9.56 19.96
N PHE A 250 -3.14 -10.33 19.20
CA PHE A 250 -4.50 -9.94 18.82
C PHE A 250 -5.39 -9.56 20.02
N GLU A 251 -5.59 -10.47 20.97
CA GLU A 251 -6.47 -10.20 22.14
C GLU A 251 -5.89 -9.15 23.10
N ARG A 252 -4.56 -8.99 23.14
CA ARG A 252 -3.93 -7.93 23.95
C ARG A 252 -4.28 -6.53 23.41
N LEU A 253 -4.55 -6.41 22.11
CA LEU A 253 -4.98 -5.17 21.48
C LEU A 253 -6.51 -5.05 21.39
N HIS A 254 -7.21 -6.18 21.34
CA HIS A 254 -8.66 -6.29 21.16
C HIS A 254 -9.32 -6.89 22.42
N LEU A 255 -9.45 -6.06 23.45
CA LEU A 255 -9.90 -6.46 24.79
C LEU A 255 -11.35 -6.95 24.84
N ARG A 256 -12.13 -6.66 23.79
CA ARG A 256 -13.55 -7.00 23.67
C ARG A 256 -13.82 -8.11 22.66
N THR A 257 -12.82 -8.95 22.41
CA THR A 257 -12.91 -10.07 21.45
C THR A 257 -13.99 -11.08 21.86
N LYS A 258 -14.15 -11.31 23.18
CA LYS A 258 -15.19 -12.21 23.69
C LYS A 258 -16.59 -11.72 23.32
N GLU A 259 -16.90 -10.47 23.65
CA GLU A 259 -18.19 -9.84 23.35
C GLU A 259 -18.48 -9.83 21.84
N MET A 260 -17.44 -9.62 21.02
CA MET A 260 -17.53 -9.66 19.56
C MET A 260 -17.94 -11.03 19.00
N LEU A 261 -17.39 -12.11 19.57
CA LEU A 261 -17.60 -13.48 19.12
C LEU A 261 -18.96 -14.04 19.58
N GLU A 262 -19.36 -13.72 20.82
CA GLU A 262 -20.63 -14.15 21.41
C GLU A 262 -21.86 -13.70 20.59
N MET A 263 -21.77 -12.62 19.82
CA MET A 263 -22.88 -12.11 19.00
C MET A 263 -23.33 -13.05 17.88
N THR A 264 -22.48 -13.95 17.41
CA THR A 264 -22.86 -14.93 16.41
C THR A 264 -22.59 -16.36 16.83
N GLY A 265 -21.90 -16.60 17.95
CA GLY A 265 -21.44 -17.94 18.34
C GLY A 265 -20.17 -18.41 17.63
N ASP A 266 -19.38 -17.48 17.07
CA ASP A 266 -18.06 -17.81 16.51
C ASP A 266 -17.04 -18.10 17.63
N PHE A 267 -15.97 -18.82 17.31
CA PHE A 267 -14.93 -19.21 18.26
C PHE A 267 -13.55 -18.72 17.81
N LEU A 268 -12.71 -18.37 18.79
CA LEU A 268 -11.29 -18.09 18.59
C LEU A 268 -10.49 -18.92 19.59
N TYR A 269 -9.75 -19.89 19.08
CA TYR A 269 -8.79 -20.69 19.82
C TYR A 269 -7.38 -20.21 19.48
N LYS A 270 -6.55 -20.03 20.50
CA LYS A 270 -5.19 -19.55 20.31
C LYS A 270 -4.17 -20.46 20.96
N TYR A 271 -3.06 -20.60 20.26
CA TYR A 271 -1.99 -21.51 20.61
C TYR A 271 -0.68 -20.74 20.61
N THR A 272 0.04 -20.82 21.73
CA THR A 272 1.39 -20.24 21.88
C THR A 272 2.49 -21.29 21.66
N ALA A 273 2.14 -22.58 21.66
CA ALA A 273 3.03 -23.68 21.32
C ALA A 273 3.25 -23.77 19.80
N ASP A 274 4.24 -24.56 19.37
CA ASP A 274 4.45 -24.81 17.95
C ASP A 274 3.26 -25.61 17.39
N TRP A 275 2.76 -25.21 16.22
CA TRP A 275 1.65 -25.89 15.56
C TRP A 275 1.95 -27.35 15.22
N LYS A 276 3.24 -27.70 15.11
CA LYS A 276 3.70 -29.08 14.86
C LYS A 276 3.35 -30.04 15.98
N ASP A 277 3.06 -29.55 17.17
CA ASP A 277 2.60 -30.38 18.29
C ASP A 277 1.12 -30.79 18.14
N GLU A 278 0.40 -30.19 17.18
CA GLU A 278 -1.06 -30.29 17.02
C GLU A 278 -1.46 -30.80 15.62
N LEU A 279 -0.66 -31.68 15.01
CA LEU A 279 -0.90 -32.18 13.64
C LEU A 279 -2.25 -32.89 13.50
N GLU A 280 -2.67 -33.67 14.51
CA GLU A 280 -3.98 -34.34 14.50
C GLU A 280 -5.12 -33.33 14.47
N LEU A 281 -5.02 -32.24 15.24
CA LEU A 281 -6.01 -31.17 15.25
C LEU A 281 -6.06 -30.46 13.89
N LEU A 282 -4.90 -30.17 13.29
CA LEU A 282 -4.82 -29.56 11.95
C LEU A 282 -5.44 -30.44 10.86
N GLY A 283 -5.39 -31.76 11.01
CA GLY A 283 -6.11 -32.70 10.15
C GLY A 283 -7.64 -32.60 10.20
N THR A 284 -8.19 -31.89 11.19
CA THR A 284 -9.63 -31.63 11.30
C THR A 284 -10.08 -30.28 10.72
N MET A 285 -9.14 -29.49 10.20
CA MET A 285 -9.41 -28.16 9.68
C MET A 285 -9.95 -28.21 8.26
N ASP A 286 -10.99 -27.43 7.98
CA ASP A 286 -11.49 -27.25 6.61
C ASP A 286 -10.53 -26.42 5.76
N ARG A 287 -9.73 -25.59 6.43
CA ARG A 287 -8.80 -24.65 5.80
C ARG A 287 -7.62 -24.33 6.71
N VAL A 288 -6.41 -24.39 6.17
CA VAL A 288 -5.19 -23.91 6.84
C VAL A 288 -4.64 -22.73 6.07
N ILE A 289 -4.56 -21.57 6.71
CA ILE A 289 -4.04 -20.32 6.15
C ILE A 289 -2.62 -20.09 6.67
N LEU A 290 -1.66 -20.11 5.76
CA LEU A 290 -0.26 -19.78 6.04
C LEU A 290 -0.03 -18.30 5.75
N CYS A 291 0.37 -17.54 6.76
CA CYS A 291 0.45 -16.07 6.72
C CYS A 291 1.82 -15.50 7.11
N GLY A 292 2.87 -16.33 7.20
CA GLY A 292 4.24 -15.89 7.42
C GLY A 292 4.93 -15.40 6.15
N ASP A 293 6.24 -15.16 6.23
CA ASP A 293 7.06 -14.90 5.05
C ASP A 293 7.16 -16.12 4.12
N ILE A 294 7.62 -15.90 2.88
CA ILE A 294 7.65 -16.95 1.87
C ILE A 294 8.50 -18.16 2.28
N ASN A 295 9.60 -17.98 3.00
CA ASN A 295 10.44 -19.10 3.41
C ASN A 295 9.75 -19.93 4.49
N SER A 296 9.19 -19.26 5.50
CA SER A 296 8.41 -19.90 6.58
C SER A 296 7.21 -20.65 6.02
N ASN A 297 6.44 -20.01 5.14
CA ASN A 297 5.26 -20.61 4.53
C ASN A 297 5.62 -21.83 3.67
N MET A 298 6.72 -21.80 2.92
CA MET A 298 7.16 -22.95 2.12
C MET A 298 7.53 -24.15 2.99
N VAL A 299 8.24 -23.92 4.09
CA VAL A 299 8.58 -24.98 5.06
C VAL A 299 7.31 -25.54 5.68
N ASN A 300 6.42 -24.67 6.17
CA ASN A 300 5.16 -25.10 6.80
C ASN A 300 4.27 -25.87 5.81
N ALA A 301 4.13 -25.38 4.58
CA ALA A 301 3.38 -26.06 3.53
C ALA A 301 3.96 -27.44 3.23
N SER A 302 5.28 -27.59 3.12
CA SER A 302 5.91 -28.90 2.87
C SER A 302 5.64 -29.91 3.99
N ILE A 303 5.68 -29.47 5.25
CA ILE A 303 5.43 -30.34 6.40
C ILE A 303 3.95 -30.74 6.42
N LEU A 304 3.04 -29.79 6.21
CA LEU A 304 1.60 -30.06 6.19
C LEU A 304 1.21 -31.03 5.07
N LEU A 305 1.78 -30.86 3.87
CA LEU A 305 1.51 -31.76 2.74
C LEU A 305 2.02 -33.19 2.98
N ASP A 306 3.14 -33.34 3.69
CA ASP A 306 3.73 -34.65 4.00
C ASP A 306 3.00 -35.35 5.16
N MET A 307 2.63 -34.59 6.20
CA MET A 307 2.16 -35.13 7.47
C MET A 307 0.65 -35.11 7.66
N VAL A 308 -0.09 -34.24 6.96
CA VAL A 308 -1.54 -34.04 7.16
C VAL A 308 -2.31 -34.42 5.89
N PRO A 309 -3.00 -35.57 5.87
CA PRO A 309 -3.76 -36.02 4.70
C PRO A 309 -4.87 -35.03 4.30
N ASN A 310 -5.02 -34.79 2.99
CA ASN A 310 -6.06 -33.95 2.39
C ASN A 310 -6.12 -32.50 2.92
N VAL A 311 -5.01 -31.97 3.43
CA VAL A 311 -4.95 -30.60 3.93
C VAL A 311 -5.26 -29.57 2.83
N ASN A 312 -6.19 -28.66 3.10
CA ASN A 312 -6.53 -27.55 2.22
C ASN A 312 -5.73 -26.30 2.63
N ILE A 313 -4.65 -26.03 1.89
CA ILE A 313 -3.69 -24.97 2.23
C ILE A 313 -3.96 -23.73 1.41
N HIS A 314 -4.24 -22.62 2.10
CA HIS A 314 -4.21 -21.28 1.55
C HIS A 314 -2.91 -20.60 1.98
N MET A 315 -2.04 -20.27 1.05
CA MET A 315 -0.70 -19.76 1.38
C MET A 315 -0.50 -18.32 0.90
N TYR A 316 -0.05 -17.45 1.80
CA TYR A 316 0.40 -16.12 1.42
C TYR A 316 1.69 -16.25 0.61
N ALA A 317 1.61 -15.88 -0.66
CA ALA A 317 2.72 -15.92 -1.59
C ALA A 317 2.48 -14.90 -2.70
N ARG A 318 3.50 -14.07 -2.96
CA ARG A 318 3.41 -13.01 -3.97
C ARG A 318 3.48 -13.51 -5.41
N GLN A 319 4.00 -14.73 -5.63
CA GLN A 319 4.21 -15.34 -6.94
C GLN A 319 3.66 -16.78 -6.94
N ALA A 320 2.44 -17.00 -7.45
CA ALA A 320 1.77 -18.31 -7.37
C ALA A 320 2.42 -19.42 -8.21
N GLU A 321 2.82 -19.10 -9.45
CA GLU A 321 3.22 -20.12 -10.44
C GLU A 321 4.48 -20.89 -10.01
N SER A 322 5.48 -20.14 -9.52
CA SER A 322 6.73 -20.72 -9.02
C SER A 322 6.52 -21.66 -7.84
N ILE A 323 5.52 -21.38 -7.00
CA ILE A 323 5.21 -22.16 -5.81
C ILE A 323 4.55 -23.49 -6.17
N LYS A 324 3.51 -23.45 -7.01
CA LYS A 324 2.81 -24.66 -7.44
C LYS A 324 3.74 -25.62 -8.18
N SER A 325 4.59 -25.07 -9.06
CA SER A 325 5.60 -25.86 -9.76
C SER A 325 6.62 -26.50 -8.81
N PHE A 326 6.98 -25.83 -7.71
CA PHE A 326 8.00 -26.33 -6.80
C PHE A 326 7.45 -27.40 -5.83
N LEU A 327 6.27 -27.18 -5.25
CA LEU A 327 5.64 -28.11 -4.31
C LEU A 327 4.87 -29.24 -5.00
N ASN A 328 4.73 -29.17 -6.33
CA ASN A 328 4.04 -30.17 -7.16
C ASN A 328 2.65 -30.53 -6.61
N SER A 329 1.92 -29.53 -6.13
CA SER A 329 0.59 -29.72 -5.55
C SER A 329 -0.39 -28.65 -6.01
N ASP A 330 -1.48 -29.11 -6.63
CA ASP A 330 -2.62 -28.28 -6.98
C ASP A 330 -3.51 -27.95 -5.77
N SER A 331 -3.30 -28.60 -4.62
CA SER A 331 -4.06 -28.34 -3.40
C SER A 331 -3.71 -27.00 -2.72
N ILE A 332 -2.63 -26.34 -3.17
CA ILE A 332 -2.20 -25.06 -2.61
C ILE A 332 -2.86 -23.90 -3.35
N ILE A 333 -3.63 -23.12 -2.61
CA ILE A 333 -4.24 -21.88 -3.07
C ILE A 333 -3.38 -20.71 -2.62
N CYS A 334 -2.67 -20.08 -3.57
CA CYS A 334 -1.88 -18.89 -3.27
C CYS A 334 -2.77 -17.63 -3.19
N PHE A 335 -2.48 -16.74 -2.26
CA PHE A 335 -3.11 -15.42 -2.14
C PHE A 335 -2.08 -14.33 -1.80
N GLY A 336 -2.47 -13.07 -1.97
CA GLY A 336 -1.56 -11.94 -1.80
C GLY A 336 -0.64 -11.73 -2.99
N LEU A 337 -1.15 -12.02 -4.20
CA LEU A 337 -0.44 -11.83 -5.45
C LEU A 337 -0.16 -10.35 -5.69
N GLU A 338 1.04 -10.06 -6.17
CA GLU A 338 1.47 -8.67 -6.34
C GLU A 338 0.68 -7.94 -7.43
N GLU A 339 0.22 -8.66 -8.46
CA GLU A 339 -0.62 -8.11 -9.52
C GLU A 339 -2.02 -7.73 -9.01
N GLU A 340 -2.51 -8.41 -7.96
CA GLU A 340 -3.80 -8.11 -7.32
C GLU A 340 -3.63 -6.98 -6.28
N LEU A 341 -2.59 -7.04 -5.44
CA LEU A 341 -2.34 -6.11 -4.35
C LEU A 341 -1.91 -4.72 -4.80
N LEU A 342 -1.02 -4.62 -5.79
CA LEU A 342 -0.40 -3.36 -6.20
C LEU A 342 -1.18 -2.68 -7.33
N THR A 343 -2.49 -2.56 -7.13
CA THR A 343 -3.40 -1.89 -8.05
C THR A 343 -3.90 -0.57 -7.48
N ARG A 344 -4.32 0.32 -8.39
CA ARG A 344 -4.95 1.60 -8.01
C ARG A 344 -6.14 1.37 -7.08
N GLU A 345 -7.02 0.44 -7.44
CA GLU A 345 -8.26 0.21 -6.70
C GLU A 345 -7.98 -0.27 -5.28
N VAL A 346 -7.02 -1.18 -5.09
CA VAL A 346 -6.70 -1.75 -3.78
C VAL A 346 -6.01 -0.74 -2.85
N ILE A 347 -5.12 0.12 -3.39
CA ILE A 347 -4.40 1.10 -2.57
C ILE A 347 -5.22 2.36 -2.30
N ILE A 348 -5.89 2.91 -3.32
CA ILE A 348 -6.67 4.16 -3.18
C ILE A 348 -8.06 3.88 -2.59
N LYS A 349 -8.63 2.69 -2.82
CA LYS A 349 -9.97 2.28 -2.37
C LYS A 349 -11.06 3.27 -2.78
N GLU A 350 -10.98 3.77 -4.02
CA GLU A 350 -11.88 4.81 -4.52
C GLU A 350 -13.32 4.29 -4.56
N SER A 351 -13.56 3.08 -5.08
CA SER A 351 -14.92 2.52 -5.14
C SER A 351 -15.51 2.28 -3.75
N LEU A 352 -14.75 1.67 -2.84
CA LEU A 352 -15.17 1.39 -1.47
C LEU A 352 -15.51 2.69 -0.72
N THR A 353 -14.68 3.72 -0.89
CA THR A 353 -14.92 5.04 -0.30
C THR A 353 -16.19 5.69 -0.84
N GLN A 354 -16.47 5.55 -2.13
CA GLN A 354 -17.71 6.06 -2.71
C GLN A 354 -18.94 5.31 -2.17
N THR A 355 -18.88 3.99 -2.05
CA THR A 355 -19.95 3.18 -1.44
C THR A 355 -20.21 3.63 0.00
N ALA A 356 -19.16 3.80 0.82
CA ALA A 356 -19.28 4.28 2.19
C ALA A 356 -19.92 5.68 2.27
N LYS A 357 -19.54 6.59 1.37
CA LYS A 357 -20.15 7.92 1.25
C LYS A 357 -21.63 7.86 0.88
N GLN A 358 -22.02 6.94 -0.01
CA GLN A 358 -23.41 6.75 -0.40
C GLN A 358 -24.25 6.21 0.74
N ILE A 359 -23.74 5.23 1.50
CA ILE A 359 -24.39 4.71 2.71
C ILE A 359 -24.62 5.85 3.72
N HIS A 360 -23.57 6.63 4.04
CA HIS A 360 -23.68 7.76 4.96
C HIS A 360 -24.66 8.84 4.47
N LYS A 361 -24.62 9.15 3.16
CA LYS A 361 -25.55 10.11 2.55
C LYS A 361 -27.00 9.65 2.67
N HIS A 362 -27.27 8.36 2.46
CA HIS A 362 -28.61 7.81 2.65
C HIS A 362 -29.07 7.96 4.10
N TYR A 363 -28.19 7.66 5.07
CA TYR A 363 -28.48 7.83 6.50
C TYR A 363 -28.78 9.31 6.87
N CYS A 364 -28.00 10.26 6.35
CA CYS A 364 -28.23 11.70 6.56
C CYS A 364 -29.55 12.21 5.97
N ASN A 365 -30.03 11.62 4.87
CA ASN A 365 -31.33 11.99 4.30
C ASN A 365 -32.49 11.55 5.21
N LYS A 366 -32.30 10.50 6.01
CA LYS A 366 -33.32 9.95 6.92
C LYS A 366 -33.33 10.65 8.28
N TYR A 367 -32.17 11.13 8.74
CA TYR A 367 -32.02 11.75 10.07
C TYR A 367 -31.38 13.13 9.98
N GLN A 368 -32.06 14.14 10.52
CA GLN A 368 -31.59 15.53 10.51
C GLN A 368 -30.48 15.77 11.54
N GLY A 369 -29.66 16.80 11.30
CA GLY A 369 -28.62 17.25 12.24
C GLY A 369 -27.31 16.45 12.21
N LEU A 370 -27.14 15.55 11.24
CA LEU A 370 -25.93 14.75 11.09
C LEU A 370 -24.85 15.49 10.27
N PRO A 371 -23.56 15.28 10.58
CA PRO A 371 -22.46 15.90 9.83
C PRO A 371 -22.33 15.33 8.41
N SER A 372 -21.77 16.13 7.50
CA SER A 372 -21.31 15.64 6.19
C SER A 372 -20.15 14.64 6.35
N TRP A 373 -19.79 13.95 5.27
CA TRP A 373 -18.68 12.99 5.27
C TRP A 373 -17.36 13.59 5.79
N GLU A 374 -17.05 14.82 5.37
CA GLU A 374 -15.86 15.56 5.79
C GLU A 374 -15.89 15.97 7.26
N GLY A 375 -17.09 16.05 7.86
CA GLY A 375 -17.28 16.33 9.29
C GLY A 375 -17.25 15.08 10.19
N LEU A 376 -17.17 13.87 9.62
CA LEU A 376 -17.04 12.64 10.39
C LEU A 376 -15.64 12.48 10.98
N SER A 377 -15.56 11.93 12.19
CA SER A 377 -14.29 11.46 12.74
C SER A 377 -13.72 10.32 11.91
N THR A 378 -12.42 10.09 12.01
CA THR A 378 -11.77 8.94 11.34
C THR A 378 -12.40 7.62 11.75
N PHE A 379 -12.73 7.45 13.03
CA PHE A 379 -13.42 6.26 13.52
C PHE A 379 -14.79 6.06 12.84
N GLN A 380 -15.60 7.12 12.71
CA GLN A 380 -16.90 7.05 12.06
C GLN A 380 -16.79 6.75 10.57
N ARG A 381 -15.83 7.35 9.86
CA ARG A 381 -15.57 7.02 8.46
C ARG A 381 -15.21 5.56 8.30
N GLN A 382 -14.39 5.02 9.20
CA GLN A 382 -13.93 3.64 9.14
C GLN A 382 -15.05 2.65 9.48
N SER A 383 -15.98 3.03 10.36
CA SER A 383 -17.21 2.27 10.58
C SER A 383 -18.07 2.20 9.30
N ASN A 384 -18.18 3.30 8.56
CA ASN A 384 -18.89 3.32 7.26
C ASN A 384 -18.13 2.53 6.18
N MET A 385 -16.79 2.58 6.17
CA MET A 385 -15.97 1.76 5.26
C MET A 385 -16.15 0.26 5.53
N ALA A 386 -16.25 -0.13 6.80
CA ALA A 386 -16.53 -1.51 7.20
C ALA A 386 -17.92 -1.97 6.72
N ALA A 387 -18.95 -1.12 6.85
CA ALA A 387 -20.27 -1.39 6.28
C ALA A 387 -20.22 -1.55 4.75
N ALA A 388 -19.49 -0.66 4.06
CA ALA A 388 -19.30 -0.75 2.62
C ALA A 388 -18.56 -2.03 2.18
N SER A 389 -17.60 -2.50 2.98
CA SER A 389 -16.89 -3.76 2.71
C SER A 389 -17.79 -4.98 2.87
N TYR A 390 -18.70 -4.95 3.84
CA TYR A 390 -19.66 -6.02 4.10
C TYR A 390 -20.86 -6.01 3.15
N PHE A 391 -21.10 -4.89 2.46
CA PHE A 391 -22.26 -4.71 1.59
C PHE A 391 -22.40 -5.79 0.51
N SER A 392 -21.29 -6.33 0.00
CA SER A 392 -21.31 -7.44 -0.97
C SER A 392 -21.95 -8.70 -0.40
N VAL A 393 -21.74 -8.98 0.88
CA VAL A 393 -22.30 -10.12 1.61
C VAL A 393 -23.79 -9.93 1.82
N ILE A 394 -24.20 -8.75 2.32
CA ILE A 394 -25.62 -8.41 2.47
C ILE A 394 -26.37 -8.50 1.15
N ARG A 395 -25.79 -7.98 0.06
CA ARG A 395 -26.40 -8.07 -1.27
C ARG A 395 -26.60 -9.52 -1.70
N LYS A 396 -25.58 -10.36 -1.52
CA LYS A 396 -25.66 -11.79 -1.85
C LYS A 396 -26.77 -12.50 -1.04
N LEU A 397 -26.82 -12.29 0.27
CA LEU A 397 -27.85 -12.88 1.14
C LEU A 397 -29.26 -12.40 0.76
N ASN A 398 -29.41 -11.13 0.39
CA ASN A 398 -30.67 -10.60 -0.12
C ASN A 398 -31.09 -11.26 -1.44
N GLU A 399 -30.15 -11.49 -2.36
CA GLU A 399 -30.39 -12.25 -3.60
C GLU A 399 -30.77 -13.71 -3.34
N GLU A 400 -30.27 -14.30 -2.24
CA GLU A 400 -30.64 -15.64 -1.76
C GLU A 400 -31.98 -15.68 -1.00
N GLY A 401 -32.65 -14.53 -0.84
CA GLY A 401 -33.99 -14.44 -0.25
C GLY A 401 -34.02 -14.26 1.26
N VAL A 402 -32.90 -13.90 1.90
CA VAL A 402 -32.86 -13.56 3.33
C VAL A 402 -33.67 -12.28 3.58
N GLY A 403 -34.56 -12.32 4.58
CA GLY A 403 -35.46 -11.20 4.90
C GLY A 403 -34.73 -9.95 5.41
N LEU A 404 -35.31 -8.77 5.13
CA LEU A 404 -34.71 -7.47 5.47
C LEU A 404 -34.43 -7.30 6.97
N GLU A 405 -35.28 -7.84 7.84
CA GLU A 405 -35.07 -7.80 9.30
C GLU A 405 -33.80 -8.55 9.70
N THR A 406 -33.62 -9.78 9.21
CA THR A 406 -32.40 -10.56 9.42
C THR A 406 -31.18 -9.86 8.83
N LEU A 407 -31.26 -9.30 7.63
CA LEU A 407 -30.14 -8.52 7.05
C LEU A 407 -29.77 -7.31 7.90
N THR A 408 -30.76 -6.66 8.52
CA THR A 408 -30.55 -5.52 9.42
C THR A 408 -29.87 -5.98 10.71
N GLU A 409 -30.28 -7.12 11.27
CA GLU A 409 -29.64 -7.72 12.44
C GLU A 409 -28.19 -8.14 12.16
N LEU A 410 -27.90 -8.72 11.01
CA LEU A 410 -26.52 -9.07 10.62
C LEU A 410 -25.63 -7.83 10.47
N GLU A 411 -26.14 -6.74 9.88
CA GLU A 411 -25.41 -5.46 9.84
C GLU A 411 -25.24 -4.84 11.23
N HIS A 412 -26.22 -4.98 12.12
CA HIS A 412 -26.10 -4.56 13.52
C HIS A 412 -24.99 -5.33 14.24
N ILE A 413 -24.95 -6.65 14.07
CA ILE A 413 -23.87 -7.49 14.59
C ILE A 413 -22.52 -7.02 14.04
N ARG A 414 -22.39 -6.84 12.73
CA ARG A 414 -21.16 -6.32 12.09
C ARG A 414 -20.73 -4.98 12.67
N TRP A 415 -21.69 -4.08 12.89
CA TRP A 415 -21.46 -2.77 13.47
C TRP A 415 -20.98 -2.88 14.92
N CYS A 416 -21.62 -3.70 15.75
CA CYS A 416 -21.18 -3.97 17.13
C CYS A 416 -19.78 -4.58 17.15
N ARG A 417 -19.49 -5.57 16.29
CA ARG A 417 -18.16 -6.16 16.15
C ARG A 417 -17.09 -5.14 15.82
N PHE A 418 -17.39 -4.20 14.93
CA PHE A 418 -16.48 -3.07 14.64
C PHE A 418 -16.20 -2.24 15.90
N TYR A 419 -17.21 -1.92 16.70
CA TYR A 419 -17.02 -1.15 17.93
C TYR A 419 -16.18 -1.92 18.96
N TYR A 420 -16.48 -3.19 19.20
CA TYR A 420 -15.71 -4.07 20.08
C TYR A 420 -14.25 -4.22 19.62
N MET A 421 -14.01 -4.33 18.31
CA MET A 421 -12.66 -4.36 17.72
C MET A 421 -11.81 -3.14 18.15
N TYR A 422 -12.44 -1.99 18.37
CA TYR A 422 -11.76 -0.77 18.83
C TYR A 422 -11.98 -0.49 20.32
N ASN A 423 -12.23 -1.54 21.11
CA ASN A 423 -12.38 -1.52 22.56
C ASN A 423 -13.51 -0.60 23.04
N TRP A 424 -14.57 -0.44 22.24
CA TRP A 424 -15.82 0.11 22.75
C TRP A 424 -16.58 -0.93 23.55
N GLN A 425 -17.45 -0.48 24.44
CA GLN A 425 -18.25 -1.33 25.30
C GLN A 425 -19.65 -0.77 25.49
N TYR A 426 -20.57 -1.61 25.96
CA TYR A 426 -21.88 -1.13 26.38
C TYR A 426 -21.77 -0.03 27.45
N GLY A 427 -22.65 0.97 27.35
CA GLY A 427 -22.94 1.90 28.43
C GLY A 427 -24.21 2.69 28.13
N ALA A 428 -24.96 3.04 29.17
CA ALA A 428 -26.29 3.65 29.06
C ALA A 428 -26.32 4.95 28.24
N VAL A 429 -25.18 5.64 28.13
CA VAL A 429 -25.00 6.86 27.34
C VAL A 429 -23.79 6.70 26.43
N LYS A 430 -23.88 7.30 25.25
CA LYS A 430 -22.76 7.36 24.30
C LYS A 430 -21.69 8.32 24.83
N ASP A 431 -20.49 7.80 25.08
CA ASP A 431 -19.33 8.58 25.50
C ASP A 431 -18.10 8.20 24.67
N TRP A 432 -17.53 9.17 23.96
CA TRP A 432 -16.36 8.98 23.11
C TRP A 432 -15.06 8.78 23.90
N ASN A 433 -14.94 9.38 25.08
CA ASN A 433 -13.75 9.28 25.93
C ASN A 433 -13.72 7.93 26.65
N CYS A 434 -14.89 7.49 27.15
CA CYS A 434 -15.03 6.20 27.80
C CYS A 434 -15.27 5.04 26.81
N ARG A 435 -15.43 5.35 25.52
CA ARG A 435 -15.78 4.42 24.43
C ARG A 435 -17.02 3.58 24.76
N THR A 436 -18.07 4.23 25.24
CA THR A 436 -19.35 3.57 25.54
C THR A 436 -20.41 3.89 24.51
N HIS A 437 -21.28 2.93 24.18
CA HIS A 437 -22.44 3.16 23.30
C HIS A 437 -23.66 2.34 23.76
N PRO A 438 -24.87 2.94 23.84
CA PRO A 438 -26.07 2.25 24.35
C PRO A 438 -26.55 1.13 23.43
N SER A 439 -26.35 1.27 22.13
CA SER A 439 -26.72 0.25 21.13
C SER A 439 -25.77 -0.95 21.04
N LEU A 440 -24.77 -1.09 21.92
CA LEU A 440 -23.91 -2.29 21.98
C LEU A 440 -24.60 -3.39 22.79
N ILE A 441 -25.77 -3.79 22.30
CA ILE A 441 -26.66 -4.81 22.85
C ILE A 441 -27.21 -5.67 21.70
N PRO A 442 -27.81 -6.85 21.98
CA PRO A 442 -28.49 -7.64 20.97
C PRO A 442 -29.56 -6.85 20.20
N PHE A 443 -29.77 -7.17 18.92
CA PHE A 443 -30.67 -6.41 18.04
C PHE A 443 -32.13 -6.40 18.54
N HIS A 444 -32.58 -7.51 19.13
CA HIS A 444 -33.94 -7.63 19.67
C HIS A 444 -34.19 -6.80 20.94
N GLU A 445 -33.15 -6.16 21.50
CA GLU A 445 -33.25 -5.26 22.66
C GLU A 445 -33.24 -3.77 22.28
N LEU A 446 -33.19 -3.44 20.97
CA LEU A 446 -33.11 -2.05 20.46
C LEU A 446 -34.45 -1.30 20.37
#